data_AF-A0A839UQA1-F1
#
_entry.id   AF-A0A839UQA1-F1
#
_cell.length_a   1.000
_cell.length_b   1.000
_cell.length_c   1.000
_cell.angle_alpha   90.00
_cell.angle_beta   90.00
_cell.angle_gamma   90.00
#
_symmetry.space_group_name_H-M   'P 1'
#
loop_
_entity.id
_entity.type
_entity.pdbx_description
1 polymer ?
#
loop_
_entity_poly.entity_id
_entity_poly.type
_entity_poly.pdbx_seq_one_letter_code
_entity_poly.pdbx_strand_id
1 'polypeptide(L)'
;MNHLSFLAVRILAIVLILGNASSLLVLSDIFDGESFRPNHAWQVLAVIAPIIIGLLLWKFSKLTAYIVFPDKSIEVPVVSGENIVSGGTFLIGLYLLLEAIIRVPNIAMTSPLVPIFKSQEGFIAELVTLLVQFCIAAALLIKREMVLKMYRKLSYENT
;
A
#
# COMPACT_ATOMS: atom_id res chain seq x y z
N MET A 1 7.56 -23.01 3.61
CA MET A 1 6.89 -21.74 3.27
C MET A 1 7.25 -20.74 4.36
N ASN A 2 7.75 -19.55 4.03
CA ASN A 2 8.20 -18.60 5.05
C ASN A 2 6.99 -18.03 5.83
N HIS A 3 6.76 -18.55 7.04
CA HIS A 3 5.63 -18.18 7.89
C HIS A 3 5.65 -16.70 8.29
N LEU A 4 6.84 -16.11 8.41
CA LEU A 4 7.03 -14.71 8.75
C LEU A 4 6.51 -13.79 7.64
N SER A 5 6.84 -14.12 6.39
CA SER A 5 6.40 -13.39 5.19
C SER A 5 4.90 -13.42 5.02
N PHE A 6 4.32 -14.61 5.23
CA PHE A 6 2.88 -14.80 5.20
C PHE A 6 2.19 -13.99 6.29
N LEU A 7 2.73 -14.00 7.51
CA LEU A 7 2.23 -13.21 8.63
C LEU A 7 2.32 -11.70 8.35
N ALA A 8 3.43 -11.21 7.80
CA ALA A 8 3.61 -9.80 7.47
C ALA A 8 2.60 -9.31 6.41
N VAL A 9 2.36 -10.10 5.36
CA VAL A 9 1.32 -9.77 4.36
C VAL A 9 -0.08 -9.79 4.99
N ARG A 10 -0.35 -10.70 5.93
CA ARG A 10 -1.64 -10.75 6.65
C ARG A 10 -1.83 -9.56 7.57
N ILE A 11 -0.79 -9.12 8.27
CA ILE A 11 -0.82 -7.90 9.09
C ILE A 11 -1.09 -6.68 8.20
N LEU A 12 -0.40 -6.55 7.07
CA LEU A 12 -0.64 -5.47 6.10
C LEU A 12 -2.09 -5.46 5.60
N ALA A 13 -2.64 -6.63 5.26
CA ALA A 13 -4.04 -6.78 4.86
C ALA A 13 -5.01 -6.34 5.98
N ILE A 14 -4.75 -6.74 7.22
CA ILE A 14 -5.56 -6.35 8.39
C ILE A 14 -5.50 -4.84 8.61
N VAL A 15 -4.32 -4.22 8.51
CA VAL A 15 -4.16 -2.76 8.66
C VAL A 15 -4.98 -2.02 7.61
N LEU A 16 -4.98 -2.48 6.36
CA LEU A 16 -5.79 -1.87 5.30
C LEU A 16 -7.29 -2.03 5.53
N ILE A 17 -7.75 -3.19 6.01
CA ILE A 17 -9.16 -3.46 6.29
C ILE A 17 -9.63 -2.68 7.52
N LEU A 18 -8.99 -2.88 8.68
CA LEU A 18 -9.42 -2.32 9.96
C LEU A 18 -9.13 -0.82 10.04
N GLY A 19 -7.99 -0.36 9.52
CA GLY A 19 -7.62 1.06 9.52
C GLY A 19 -8.57 1.93 8.69
N ASN A 20 -9.33 1.33 7.77
CA ASN A 20 -10.32 2.01 6.95
C ASN A 20 -11.77 1.56 7.25
N ALA A 21 -11.98 0.67 8.23
CA ALA A 21 -13.31 0.17 8.56
C ALA A 21 -14.21 1.27 9.13
N SER A 22 -13.66 2.24 9.87
CA SER A 22 -14.39 3.42 10.35
C SER A 22 -14.92 4.28 9.21
N SER A 23 -14.26 4.27 8.06
CA SER A 23 -14.68 5.01 6.87
C SER A 23 -15.96 4.44 6.24
N LEU A 24 -16.35 3.21 6.58
CA LEU A 24 -17.64 2.63 6.18
C LEU A 24 -18.84 3.39 6.76
N LEU A 25 -18.68 4.04 7.91
CA LEU A 25 -19.72 4.89 8.51
C LEU A 25 -20.00 6.13 7.65
N VAL A 26 -19.03 6.58 6.86
CA VAL A 26 -19.21 7.69 5.92
C VAL A 26 -20.10 7.28 4.74
N LEU A 27 -20.25 5.97 4.47
CA LEU A 27 -21.13 5.50 3.39
C LEU A 27 -22.61 5.70 3.73
N SER A 28 -23.04 5.55 4.99
CA SER A 28 -24.45 5.77 5.34
C SER A 28 -24.88 7.20 5.03
N ASP A 29 -24.01 8.18 5.32
CA ASP A 29 -24.27 9.59 5.06
C ASP A 29 -24.36 9.91 3.55
N ILE A 30 -23.68 9.13 2.71
CA ILE A 30 -23.72 9.28 1.24
C ILE A 30 -25.00 8.68 0.65
N PHE A 31 -25.56 7.62 1.26
CA PHE A 31 -26.76 6.95 0.77
C PHE A 31 -28.07 7.56 1.29
N ASP A 32 -28.04 8.33 2.38
CA ASP A 32 -29.22 9.00 2.96
C ASP A 32 -29.61 10.32 2.25
N GLY A 33 -28.79 10.83 1.32
CA GLY A 33 -29.02 12.10 0.60
C GLY A 33 -29.49 11.94 -0.85
N GLU A 34 -30.54 12.69 -1.23
CA GLU A 34 -31.18 12.69 -2.55
C GLU A 34 -30.20 12.76 -3.74
N SER A 35 -30.43 11.89 -4.73
CA SER A 35 -29.75 11.78 -6.03
C SER A 35 -28.25 11.40 -5.98
N PHE A 36 -27.94 10.18 -6.41
CA PHE A 36 -26.57 9.68 -6.54
C PHE A 36 -25.81 10.47 -7.61
N ARG A 37 -24.96 11.41 -7.20
CA ARG A 37 -24.12 12.22 -8.11
C ARG A 37 -22.85 11.43 -8.48
N PRO A 38 -22.20 11.69 -9.62
CA PRO A 38 -20.93 11.05 -10.00
C PRO A 38 -19.82 11.24 -8.94
N ASN A 39 -19.87 12.29 -8.14
CA ASN A 39 -18.94 12.49 -7.02
C ASN A 39 -19.13 11.47 -5.89
N HIS A 40 -20.34 10.92 -5.70
CA HIS A 40 -20.60 9.86 -4.72
C HIS A 40 -19.95 8.53 -5.15
N ALA A 41 -19.84 8.24 -6.44
CA ALA A 41 -19.17 7.03 -6.92
C ALA A 41 -17.67 7.03 -6.54
N TRP A 42 -16.99 8.17 -6.66
CA TRP A 42 -15.59 8.32 -6.26
C TRP A 42 -15.41 8.28 -4.73
N GLN A 43 -16.35 8.84 -3.97
CA GLN A 43 -16.38 8.75 -2.50
C GLN A 43 -16.54 7.31 -2.01
N VAL A 44 -17.51 6.60 -2.58
CA VAL A 44 -17.75 5.19 -2.30
C VAL A 44 -16.50 4.37 -2.66
N LEU A 45 -15.87 4.65 -3.80
CA LEU A 45 -14.64 3.99 -4.21
C LEU A 45 -13.47 4.29 -3.26
N ALA A 46 -13.31 5.53 -2.80
CA ALA A 46 -12.26 5.91 -1.86
C ALA A 46 -12.35 5.16 -0.52
N VAL A 47 -13.58 4.93 -0.05
CA VAL A 47 -13.84 4.16 1.18
C VAL A 47 -13.65 2.66 0.96
N ILE A 48 -14.15 2.13 -0.16
CA ILE A 48 -14.22 0.68 -0.40
C ILE A 48 -12.89 0.13 -0.95
N ALA A 49 -12.13 0.90 -1.72
CA ALA A 49 -10.88 0.45 -2.34
C ALA A 49 -9.84 -0.08 -1.33
N PRO A 50 -9.53 0.59 -0.20
CA PRO A 50 -8.62 0.04 0.81
C PRO A 50 -9.07 -1.32 1.35
N ILE A 51 -10.38 -1.47 1.58
CA ILE A 51 -10.98 -2.68 2.14
C ILE A 51 -10.91 -3.83 1.13
N ILE A 52 -11.28 -3.57 -0.14
CA ILE A 52 -11.17 -4.57 -1.21
C ILE A 52 -9.71 -4.98 -1.42
N ILE A 53 -8.78 -4.02 -1.47
CA ILE A 53 -7.35 -4.29 -1.61
C ILE A 53 -6.84 -5.14 -0.43
N GLY A 54 -7.22 -4.80 0.80
CA GLY A 54 -6.88 -5.58 1.98
C GLY A 54 -7.44 -7.01 1.93
N LEU A 55 -8.69 -7.19 1.48
CA LEU A 55 -9.31 -8.52 1.29
C LEU A 55 -8.62 -9.32 0.18
N LEU A 56 -8.19 -8.67 -0.91
CA LEU A 56 -7.41 -9.31 -1.96
C LEU A 56 -6.05 -9.75 -1.43
N LEU A 57 -5.33 -8.90 -0.69
CA LEU A 57 -4.07 -9.28 -0.04
C LEU A 57 -4.25 -10.41 0.97
N TRP A 58 -5.36 -10.41 1.72
CA TRP A 58 -5.71 -11.51 2.62
C TRP A 58 -5.88 -12.83 1.85
N LYS A 59 -6.70 -12.82 0.78
CA LYS A 59 -6.98 -13.99 -0.06
C LYS A 59 -5.73 -14.51 -0.77
N PHE A 60 -4.92 -13.62 -1.32
CA PHE A 60 -3.72 -13.95 -2.11
C PHE A 60 -2.42 -13.94 -1.29
N SER A 61 -2.49 -13.78 0.02
CA SER A 61 -1.34 -13.70 0.93
C SER A 61 -0.28 -14.79 0.75
N LYS A 62 -0.66 -16.03 0.42
CA LYS A 62 0.31 -17.10 0.11
C LYS A 62 1.12 -16.80 -1.16
N LEU A 63 0.44 -16.35 -2.21
CA LEU A 63 1.05 -15.98 -3.48
C LEU A 63 1.92 -14.73 -3.31
N THR A 64 1.41 -13.70 -2.62
CA THR A 64 2.17 -12.49 -2.32
C THR A 64 3.41 -12.82 -1.49
N ALA A 65 3.29 -13.64 -0.44
CA ALA A 65 4.42 -14.06 0.38
C ALA A 65 5.49 -14.81 -0.42
N TYR A 66 5.09 -15.62 -1.41
CA TYR A 66 6.02 -16.28 -2.32
C TYR A 66 6.77 -15.31 -3.23
N ILE A 67 6.11 -14.24 -3.70
CA ILE A 67 6.76 -13.18 -4.48
C ILE A 67 7.75 -12.39 -3.61
N VAL A 68 7.35 -12.10 -2.37
CA VAL A 68 8.18 -11.36 -1.40
C VAL A 68 9.41 -12.18 -1.00
N PHE A 69 9.23 -13.48 -0.73
CA PHE A 69 10.27 -14.42 -0.31
C PHE A 69 10.18 -15.72 -1.12
N PRO A 70 10.87 -15.80 -2.27
CA PRO A 70 10.82 -16.97 -3.15
C PRO A 70 11.60 -18.19 -2.61
N ASP A 71 12.28 -18.08 -1.46
CA ASP A 71 13.12 -19.16 -0.95
C ASP A 71 12.33 -20.40 -0.51
N LYS A 72 12.76 -21.54 -1.07
CA LYS A 72 12.06 -22.83 -1.05
C LYS A 72 12.33 -23.71 0.16
N SER A 73 13.16 -23.34 1.13
CA SER A 73 13.50 -24.26 2.22
C SER A 73 12.40 -24.33 3.29
N ILE A 74 11.96 -25.56 3.57
CA ILE A 74 11.01 -25.92 4.64
C ILE A 74 11.71 -25.92 6.02
N GLU A 75 13.03 -25.82 6.06
CA GLU A 75 13.84 -25.74 7.27
C GLU A 75 14.29 -24.30 7.48
N VAL A 76 13.78 -23.66 8.53
CA VAL A 76 14.32 -22.39 9.04
C VAL A 76 15.01 -22.73 10.37
N PRO A 77 16.31 -22.47 10.46
CA PRO A 77 16.75 -21.51 11.45
C PRO A 77 17.62 -20.45 10.77
N VAL A 78 17.47 -19.20 11.19
CA VAL A 78 18.17 -18.00 10.70
C VAL A 78 17.51 -17.38 9.46
N VAL A 79 16.50 -16.54 9.74
CA VAL A 79 16.15 -15.45 8.82
C VAL A 79 17.39 -14.57 8.68
N SER A 80 18.07 -14.60 7.54
CA SER A 80 19.22 -13.74 7.30
C SER A 80 18.77 -12.26 7.28
N GLY A 81 19.63 -11.35 7.74
CA GLY A 81 19.35 -9.91 7.69
C GLY A 81 18.99 -9.44 6.27
N GLU A 82 19.60 -10.05 5.26
CA GLU A 82 19.30 -9.80 3.85
C GLU A 82 17.85 -10.14 3.46
N ASN A 83 17.33 -11.26 3.94
CA ASN A 83 15.95 -11.65 3.68
C ASN A 83 14.97 -10.68 4.35
N ILE A 84 15.26 -10.23 5.57
CA ILE A 84 14.46 -9.21 6.26
C ILE A 84 14.46 -7.89 5.47
N VAL A 85 15.63 -7.44 5.01
CA VAL A 85 15.77 -6.19 4.24
C VAL A 85 15.05 -6.30 2.89
N SER A 86 15.18 -7.43 2.18
CA SER A 86 14.49 -7.66 0.90
C SER A 86 12.98 -7.63 1.07
N GLY A 87 12.46 -8.38 2.03
CA GLY A 87 11.03 -8.47 2.29
C GLY A 87 10.45 -7.17 2.83
N GLY A 88 11.15 -6.49 3.72
CA GLY A 88 10.78 -5.18 4.23
C GLY A 88 10.70 -4.13 3.10
N THR A 89 11.72 -4.08 2.24
CA THR A 89 11.75 -3.18 1.07
C THR A 89 10.57 -3.42 0.13
N PHE A 90 10.27 -4.70 -0.15
CA PHE A 90 9.13 -5.05 -0.97
C PHE A 90 7.79 -4.67 -0.31
N LEU A 91 7.61 -4.93 0.99
CA LEU A 91 6.38 -4.61 1.71
C LEU A 91 6.16 -3.10 1.80
N ILE A 92 7.22 -2.31 1.99
CA ILE A 92 7.16 -0.83 1.96
C ILE A 92 6.77 -0.35 0.56
N GLY A 93 7.42 -0.86 -0.49
CA GLY A 93 7.07 -0.52 -1.87
C GLY A 93 5.62 -0.88 -2.21
N LEU A 94 5.16 -2.06 -1.77
CA LEU A 94 3.79 -2.50 -1.94
C LEU A 94 2.80 -1.58 -1.19
N TYR A 95 3.09 -1.25 0.07
CA TYR A 95 2.26 -0.33 0.85
C TYR A 95 2.14 1.04 0.16
N LEU A 96 3.26 1.64 -0.25
CA LEU A 96 3.27 2.94 -0.92
C LEU A 96 2.50 2.92 -2.24
N LEU A 97 2.59 1.83 -3.00
CA LEU A 97 1.82 1.65 -4.23
C LEU A 97 0.31 1.60 -3.95
N LEU A 98 -0.10 0.84 -2.94
CA LEU A 98 -1.50 0.68 -2.58
C LEU A 98 -2.08 1.97 -2.01
N GLU A 99 -1.33 2.68 -1.16
CA GLU A 99 -1.71 3.98 -0.64
C GLU A 99 -1.89 4.99 -1.79
N ALA A 100 -0.99 5.01 -2.78
CA ALA A 100 -1.13 5.87 -3.94
C ALA A 100 -2.42 5.56 -4.71
N ILE A 101 -2.74 4.28 -4.95
CA ILE A 101 -3.98 3.86 -5.61
C ILE A 101 -5.22 4.30 -4.83
N ILE A 102 -5.19 4.17 -3.50
CA ILE A 102 -6.29 4.59 -2.61
C ILE A 102 -6.49 6.10 -2.62
N ARG A 103 -5.42 6.89 -2.76
CA ARG A 103 -5.49 8.35 -2.77
C ARG A 103 -5.93 8.95 -4.11
N VAL A 104 -5.80 8.24 -5.23
CA VAL A 104 -6.24 8.74 -6.56
C VAL A 104 -7.73 9.14 -6.57
N PRO A 105 -8.67 8.31 -6.07
CA PRO A 105 -10.07 8.70 -5.92
C PRO A 105 -10.28 9.97 -5.07
N ASN A 106 -9.52 10.13 -3.98
CA ASN A 106 -9.61 11.32 -3.10
C ASN A 106 -9.21 12.61 -3.82
N ILE A 107 -8.20 12.54 -4.70
CA ILE A 107 -7.80 13.67 -5.54
C ILE A 107 -8.81 13.91 -6.66
N ALA A 108 -9.36 12.86 -7.27
CA ALA A 108 -10.41 12.99 -8.29
C ALA A 108 -11.70 13.64 -7.74
N MET A 109 -11.90 13.56 -6.42
CA MET A 109 -13.01 14.17 -5.69
C MET A 109 -12.87 15.68 -5.42
N THR A 110 -11.86 16.39 -5.94
CA THR A 110 -11.76 17.85 -5.83
C THR A 110 -12.80 18.58 -6.69
N SER A 111 -14.05 18.41 -6.28
CA SER A 111 -15.16 19.35 -6.32
C SER A 111 -15.26 19.95 -4.89
N PRO A 112 -15.69 21.20 -4.68
CA PRO A 112 -15.29 22.09 -3.57
C PRO A 112 -15.82 21.74 -2.16
N LEU A 113 -16.15 20.48 -1.86
CA LEU A 113 -16.74 20.04 -0.59
C LEU A 113 -15.72 19.51 0.43
N VAL A 114 -14.46 19.25 0.04
CA VAL A 114 -13.37 18.97 0.98
C VAL A 114 -12.50 20.23 1.13
N PRO A 115 -12.51 20.92 2.29
CA PRO A 115 -11.90 22.24 2.47
C PRO A 115 -10.35 22.28 2.39
N ILE A 116 -9.71 21.16 2.04
CA ILE A 116 -8.26 20.99 2.01
C ILE A 116 -7.68 21.47 0.67
N PHE A 117 -8.45 21.46 -0.43
CA PHE A 117 -8.01 21.93 -1.75
C PHE A 117 -8.60 23.30 -2.08
N LYS A 118 -8.13 24.34 -1.38
CA LYS A 118 -8.56 25.73 -1.62
C LYS A 118 -7.86 26.40 -2.83
N SER A 119 -6.96 25.73 -3.55
CA SER A 119 -6.32 26.29 -4.75
C SER A 119 -5.95 25.20 -5.77
N GLN A 120 -5.97 25.57 -7.06
CA GLN A 120 -5.48 24.75 -8.17
C GLN A 120 -4.02 24.29 -7.95
N GLU A 121 -3.23 25.08 -7.21
CA GLU A 121 -1.87 24.75 -6.79
C GLU A 121 -1.82 23.56 -5.82
N GLY A 122 -2.78 23.45 -4.89
CA GLY A 122 -2.86 22.31 -3.96
C GLY A 122 -3.17 20.99 -4.66
N PHE A 123 -4.03 21.02 -5.68
CA PHE A 123 -4.33 19.85 -6.51
C PHE A 123 -3.09 19.36 -7.27
N ILE A 124 -2.35 20.27 -7.91
CA ILE A 124 -1.13 19.94 -8.65
C ILE A 124 -0.06 19.38 -7.71
N ALA A 125 0.12 20.00 -6.54
CA ALA A 125 1.09 19.54 -5.55
C ALA A 125 0.80 18.09 -5.10
N GLU A 126 -0.46 17.76 -4.83
CA GLU A 126 -0.81 16.41 -4.37
C GLU A 126 -0.69 15.36 -5.47
N LEU A 127 -1.01 15.73 -6.73
CA LEU A 127 -0.78 14.87 -7.88
C LEU A 127 0.71 14.58 -8.10
N VAL A 128 1.57 15.59 -7.92
CA VAL A 128 3.03 15.42 -7.95
C VAL A 128 3.49 14.53 -6.80
N THR A 129 2.97 14.69 -5.59
CA THR A 129 3.28 13.82 -4.45
C THR A 129 2.91 12.36 -4.75
N LEU A 130 1.73 12.09 -5.33
CA LEU A 130 1.34 10.74 -5.74
C LEU A 130 2.26 10.17 -6.82
N LEU A 131 2.66 10.98 -7.79
CA LEU A 131 3.54 10.55 -8.86
C LEU A 131 4.94 10.19 -8.32
N VAL A 132 5.47 11.01 -7.42
CA VAL A 132 6.73 10.72 -6.71
C VAL A 132 6.61 9.45 -5.87
N GLN A 133 5.51 9.30 -5.12
CA GLN A 133 5.24 8.11 -4.30
C GLN A 133 5.17 6.84 -5.17
N PHE A 134 4.50 6.91 -6.32
CA PHE A 134 4.43 5.82 -7.29
C PHE A 134 5.81 5.46 -7.85
N CYS A 135 6.61 6.45 -8.22
CA CYS A 135 7.98 6.23 -8.70
C CYS A 135 8.86 5.58 -7.63
N ILE A 136 8.77 6.01 -6.38
CA ILE A 136 9.49 5.40 -5.25
C ILE A 136 9.02 3.96 -5.03
N ALA A 137 7.71 3.74 -5.01
CA ALA A 137 7.13 2.41 -4.85
C ALA A 137 7.60 1.44 -5.94
N ALA A 138 7.53 1.87 -7.21
CA ALA A 138 8.01 1.09 -8.35
C ALA A 138 9.52 0.81 -8.26
N ALA A 139 10.32 1.79 -7.85
CA ALA A 139 11.75 1.62 -7.65
C ALA A 139 12.06 0.58 -6.55
N LEU A 140 11.34 0.62 -5.42
CA LEU A 140 11.52 -0.34 -4.33
C LEU A 140 11.09 -1.77 -4.73
N LEU A 141 10.01 -1.90 -5.50
CA LEU A 141 9.53 -3.19 -5.99
C LEU A 141 10.44 -3.81 -7.05
N ILE A 142 10.91 -3.01 -8.02
CA ILE A 142 11.73 -3.48 -9.15
C ILE A 142 13.21 -3.62 -8.75
N LYS A 143 13.76 -2.65 -8.02
CA LYS A 143 15.19 -2.59 -7.67
C LYS A 143 15.50 -3.12 -6.27
N ARG A 144 14.69 -4.04 -5.73
CA ARG A 144 14.97 -4.67 -4.41
C ARG A 144 16.39 -5.24 -4.31
N GLU A 145 16.90 -5.80 -5.41
CA GLU A 145 18.27 -6.35 -5.46
C GLU A 145 19.35 -5.29 -5.31
N MET A 146 19.10 -4.05 -5.75
CA MET A 146 20.03 -2.94 -5.60
C MET A 146 20.15 -2.51 -4.13
N VAL A 147 19.02 -2.46 -3.42
CA VAL A 147 18.98 -2.19 -1.96
C VAL A 147 19.72 -3.31 -1.21
N LEU A 148 19.51 -4.56 -1.61
CA LEU A 148 20.18 -5.71 -1.02
C LEU A 148 21.71 -5.68 -1.26
N LYS A 149 22.14 -5.28 -2.46
CA LYS A 149 23.57 -5.06 -2.77
C LYS A 149 24.19 -3.94 -1.92
N MET A 150 23.47 -2.84 -1.70
CA MET A 150 23.92 -1.75 -0.82
C MET A 150 24.05 -2.22 0.63
N TYR A 151 23.05 -2.95 1.13
CA TYR A 151 23.07 -3.52 2.47
C TYR A 151 24.27 -4.46 2.67
N ARG A 152 24.53 -5.35 1.71
CA ARG A 152 25.73 -6.21 1.72
C ARG A 152 27.00 -5.39 1.86
N LYS A 153 27.19 -4.39 0.99
CA LYS A 153 28.37 -3.53 1.01
C LYS A 153 28.57 -2.86 2.38
N LEU A 154 27.52 -2.28 2.95
CA LEU A 154 27.56 -1.63 4.27
C LEU A 154 27.78 -2.61 5.42
N SER A 155 27.26 -3.83 5.32
CA SER A 155 27.44 -4.87 6.34
C SER A 155 28.88 -5.41 6.36
N TYR A 156 29.54 -5.50 5.20
CA TYR A 156 30.94 -5.93 5.10
C TYR A 156 31.94 -4.85 5.52
N GLU A 157 31.59 -3.57 5.40
CA GLU A 157 32.44 -2.45 5.85
C GLU A 157 32.44 -2.29 7.39
N ASN A 158 31.51 -2.94 8.11
CA ASN A 158 31.36 -2.84 9.57
C ASN A 158 31.81 -4.11 10.34
N THR A 159 32.42 -5.08 9.65
CA THR A 159 33.02 -6.31 10.22
C THR A 159 34.49 -6.38 9.89
#